data_AF-A0A4Y2J779-F1
#
_entry.id   AF-A0A4Y2J779-F1
#
_cell.length_a   1.000
_cell.length_b   1.000
_cell.length_c   1.000
_cell.angle_alpha   90.00
_cell.angle_beta   90.00
_cell.angle_gamma   90.00
#
_symmetry.space_group_name_H-M   'P 1'
#
loop_
_entity.id
_entity.type
_entity.pdbx_description
1 polymer ?
#
loop_
_entity_poly.entity_id
_entity_poly.type
_entity_poly.pdbx_seq_one_letter_code
_entity_poly.pdbx_strand_id
1 'polypeptide(L)'
;MSSSRRRCVNHPDVFCFICEECTLKENRKTVCDFVKRVYLVYFGVMVGDQDKTWAPHQVCKTCTEHLRQWTTGKRKSEILHTDCLERTQNHFDDCYFCLVNITGINRNNRSKRSYPDLVSARLPVPHSEEPIPKFHQLPEL
;
A
#
# COMPACT_ATOMS: atom_id res chain seq x y z
N MET A 1 -13.47 18.85 -27.96
CA MET A 1 -12.41 18.99 -26.95
C MET A 1 -12.01 17.60 -26.51
N SER A 2 -10.77 17.20 -26.80
CA SER A 2 -10.28 15.83 -26.62
C SER A 2 -10.32 15.45 -25.14
N SER A 3 -11.08 14.41 -24.80
CA SER A 3 -11.09 13.78 -23.49
C SER A 3 -9.69 13.22 -23.21
N SER A 4 -8.82 14.05 -22.63
CA SER A 4 -7.54 13.60 -22.11
C SER A 4 -7.81 12.39 -21.22
N ARG A 5 -7.19 11.24 -21.55
CA ARG A 5 -7.38 10.00 -20.78
C ARG A 5 -7.04 10.36 -19.34
N ARG A 6 -8.03 10.27 -18.44
CA ARG A 6 -7.90 10.53 -17.00
C ARG A 6 -6.87 9.57 -16.39
N ARG A 7 -5.58 9.92 -16.51
CA ARG A 7 -4.45 9.10 -16.07
C ARG A 7 -3.70 9.89 -15.02
N CYS A 8 -3.34 9.20 -13.94
CA CYS A 8 -2.54 9.77 -12.86
C CYS A 8 -1.18 10.24 -13.37
N VAL A 9 -0.64 11.30 -12.75
CA VAL A 9 0.73 11.78 -13.02
C VAL A 9 1.75 10.67 -12.75
N ASN A 10 1.55 9.95 -11.64
CA ASN A 10 2.40 8.84 -11.24
C ASN A 10 1.71 7.50 -11.50
N HIS A 11 2.50 6.50 -11.91
CA HIS A 11 2.00 5.14 -12.05
C HIS A 11 1.70 4.53 -10.67
N PRO A 12 0.55 3.84 -10.47
CA PRO A 12 0.17 3.24 -9.18
C PRO A 12 1.25 2.32 -8.58
N ASP A 13 1.90 1.49 -9.41
CA ASP A 13 3.02 0.62 -9.01
C ASP A 13 4.29 1.33 -8.50
N VAL A 14 4.33 2.67 -8.50
CA VAL A 14 5.36 3.40 -7.75
C VAL A 14 5.11 3.31 -6.25
N PHE A 15 3.86 3.14 -5.83
CA PHE A 15 3.43 3.11 -4.44
C PHE A 15 3.30 1.67 -3.94
N CYS A 16 3.55 1.48 -2.65
CA CYS A 16 3.38 0.21 -1.98
C CYS A 16 1.89 -0.03 -1.69
N PHE A 17 1.36 -1.19 -2.05
CA PHE A 17 -0.03 -1.57 -1.74
C PHE A 17 -0.36 -1.51 -0.23
N ILE A 18 0.60 -1.81 0.65
CA ILE A 18 0.35 -1.93 2.09
C ILE A 18 0.52 -0.61 2.84
N CYS A 19 1.62 0.09 2.60
CA CYS A 19 1.97 1.31 3.34
C CYS A 19 1.77 2.59 2.53
N GLU A 20 1.33 2.46 1.28
CA GLU A 20 1.08 3.54 0.31
C GLU A 20 2.25 4.48 0.00
N GLU A 21 3.39 4.29 0.64
CA GLU A 21 4.58 5.06 0.35
C GLU A 21 5.16 4.77 -1.04
N CYS A 22 5.79 5.79 -1.61
CA CYS A 22 6.57 5.64 -2.83
C CYS A 22 7.76 4.68 -2.63
N THR A 23 8.00 3.82 -3.61
CA THR A 23 9.00 2.75 -3.54
C THR A 23 10.01 2.89 -4.67
N LEU A 24 11.28 2.66 -4.35
CA LEU A 24 12.33 2.51 -5.37
C LEU A 24 12.14 1.21 -6.14
N LYS A 25 12.48 1.20 -7.42
CA LYS A 25 12.25 0.05 -8.32
C LYS A 25 12.89 -1.23 -7.78
N GLU A 26 14.10 -1.15 -7.22
CA GLU A 26 14.78 -2.31 -6.64
C GLU A 26 14.13 -2.86 -5.36
N ASN A 27 13.22 -2.10 -4.75
CA ASN A 27 12.52 -2.45 -3.51
C ASN A 27 11.07 -2.89 -3.73
N ARG A 28 10.61 -2.95 -4.98
CA ARG A 28 9.28 -3.41 -5.36
C ARG A 28 9.25 -4.92 -5.49
N LYS A 29 8.14 -5.51 -5.09
CA LYS A 29 7.76 -6.91 -5.31
C LYS A 29 6.32 -6.95 -5.77
N THR A 30 5.97 -7.84 -6.68
CA THR A 30 4.57 -8.07 -7.04
C THR A 30 3.79 -8.55 -5.81
N VAL A 31 2.54 -8.11 -5.68
CA VAL A 31 1.61 -8.66 -4.69
C VAL A 31 1.37 -10.14 -5.00
N CYS A 32 1.97 -11.01 -4.20
CA CYS A 32 1.89 -12.46 -4.37
C CYS A 32 0.92 -13.11 -3.37
N ASP A 33 0.64 -14.40 -3.53
CA ASP A 33 -0.34 -15.11 -2.71
C ASP A 33 0.02 -15.13 -1.23
N PHE A 34 1.32 -15.14 -0.89
CA PHE A 34 1.76 -14.95 0.49
C PHE A 34 1.22 -13.64 1.07
N VAL A 35 1.34 -12.54 0.34
CA VAL A 35 0.85 -11.22 0.79
C VAL A 35 -0.66 -11.25 0.92
N LYS A 36 -1.38 -11.78 -0.08
CA LYS A 36 -2.85 -11.88 -0.03
C LYS A 36 -3.35 -12.67 1.17
N ARG A 37 -2.72 -13.82 1.46
CA ARG A 37 -3.07 -14.70 2.59
C ARG A 37 -2.82 -14.02 3.93
N VAL A 38 -1.64 -13.43 4.11
CA VAL A 38 -1.31 -12.73 5.36
C VAL A 38 -2.22 -11.51 5.54
N TYR A 39 -2.50 -10.78 4.46
CA TYR A 39 -3.41 -9.63 4.47
C TYR A 39 -4.82 -10.06 4.89
N LEU A 40 -5.35 -11.16 4.35
CA LEU A 40 -6.64 -11.72 4.76
C LEU A 40 -6.67 -12.09 6.25
N VAL A 41 -5.63 -12.76 6.76
CA VAL A 41 -5.59 -13.17 8.17
C VAL A 41 -5.45 -11.97 9.10
N TYR A 42 -4.63 -10.99 8.70
CA TYR A 42 -4.31 -9.85 9.54
C TYR A 42 -5.45 -8.83 9.57
N PHE A 43 -6.05 -8.54 8.41
CA PHE A 43 -7.08 -7.50 8.26
C PHE A 43 -8.51 -8.06 8.16
N GLY A 44 -8.68 -9.37 8.01
CA GLY A 44 -9.99 -9.99 7.80
C GLY A 44 -10.60 -9.69 6.42
N VAL A 45 -9.88 -9.02 5.52
CA VAL A 45 -10.36 -8.60 4.20
C VAL A 45 -9.46 -9.12 3.09
N MET A 46 -10.06 -9.47 1.95
CA MET A 46 -9.33 -9.87 0.76
C MET A 46 -8.65 -8.65 0.12
N VAL A 47 -7.47 -8.88 -0.47
CA VAL A 47 -6.81 -7.88 -1.32
C VAL A 47 -7.69 -7.63 -2.55
N GLY A 48 -8.30 -6.45 -2.61
CA GLY A 48 -9.17 -6.02 -3.70
C GLY A 48 -8.44 -5.35 -4.88
N ASP A 49 -9.19 -5.15 -5.96
CA ASP A 49 -8.83 -4.33 -7.14
C ASP A 49 -7.51 -4.68 -7.87
N GLN A 50 -6.92 -5.85 -7.62
CA GLN A 50 -5.69 -6.30 -8.29
C GLN A 50 -5.90 -6.67 -9.77
N ASP A 51 -7.14 -6.74 -10.25
CA ASP A 51 -7.48 -6.82 -11.67
C ASP A 51 -7.53 -5.44 -12.33
N LYS A 52 -7.48 -4.36 -11.53
CA LYS A 52 -7.65 -3.00 -12.01
C LYS A 52 -6.32 -2.29 -12.19
N THR A 53 -6.12 -1.76 -13.39
CA THR A 53 -4.90 -1.02 -13.78
C THR A 53 -4.60 0.23 -12.97
N TRP A 54 -5.57 0.76 -12.22
CA TRP A 54 -5.41 1.94 -11.37
C TRP A 54 -4.97 1.62 -9.94
N ALA A 55 -5.07 0.36 -9.51
CA ALA A 55 -4.64 -0.05 -8.18
C ALA A 55 -3.12 -0.31 -8.14
N PRO A 56 -2.45 -0.17 -6.99
CA PRO A 56 -1.07 -0.61 -6.84
C PRO A 56 -0.96 -2.14 -6.88
N HIS A 57 -0.09 -2.66 -7.76
CA HIS A 57 0.20 -4.11 -7.85
C HIS A 57 1.56 -4.48 -7.22
N GLN A 58 2.22 -3.50 -6.60
CA GLN A 58 3.54 -3.65 -6.00
C GLN A 58 3.48 -3.44 -4.50
N VAL A 59 4.20 -4.28 -3.76
CA VAL A 59 4.47 -4.14 -2.33
C VAL A 59 5.96 -3.89 -2.13
N CYS A 60 6.32 -3.10 -1.13
CA CYS A 60 7.72 -2.86 -0.82
C CYS A 60 8.35 -4.05 -0.05
N LYS A 61 9.67 -4.23 -0.20
CA LYS A 61 10.45 -5.24 0.53
C LYS A 61 10.25 -5.16 2.05
N THR A 62 10.19 -3.94 2.60
CA THR A 62 9.99 -3.70 4.03
C THR A 62 8.67 -4.26 4.53
N CYS A 63 7.55 -3.92 3.89
CA CYS A 63 6.23 -4.47 4.26
C CYS A 63 6.21 -6.00 4.13
N THR A 64 6.78 -6.54 3.05
CA THR A 64 6.86 -8.01 2.87
C THR A 64 7.63 -8.67 4.02
N GLU A 65 8.73 -8.07 4.46
CA GLU A 65 9.55 -8.60 5.55
C GLU A 65 8.86 -8.46 6.91
N HIS A 66 8.17 -7.34 7.15
CA HIS A 66 7.36 -7.16 8.35
C HIS A 66 6.25 -8.23 8.44
N LEU A 67 5.57 -8.51 7.33
CA LEU A 67 4.59 -9.60 7.25
C LEU A 67 5.25 -10.96 7.56
N ARG A 68 6.43 -11.26 7.02
CA ARG A 68 7.17 -12.51 7.32
C ARG A 68 7.55 -12.63 8.79
N GLN A 69 8.09 -11.57 9.38
CA GLN A 69 8.46 -11.55 10.79
C GLN A 69 7.25 -11.70 11.70
N TRP A 70 6.12 -11.10 11.32
CA TRP A 70 4.86 -11.31 12.00
C TRP A 70 4.40 -12.77 11.91
N THR A 71 4.40 -13.38 10.72
CA THR A 71 3.99 -14.79 10.56
C THR A 71 4.86 -15.78 11.32
N THR A 72 6.08 -15.39 11.69
CA THR A 72 7.02 -16.22 12.47
C THR A 72 7.06 -15.84 13.95
N GLY A 73 6.21 -14.91 14.39
CA GLY A 73 6.15 -14.44 15.78
C GLY A 73 7.35 -13.60 16.22
N LYS A 74 8.26 -13.26 15.29
CA LYS A 74 9.46 -12.45 15.58
C LYS A 74 9.16 -10.97 15.79
N ARG A 75 7.98 -10.50 15.37
CA ARG A 75 7.51 -9.13 15.56
C ARG A 75 6.08 -9.10 16.07
N LYS A 76 5.86 -8.37 17.17
CA LYS A 76 4.53 -7.93 17.63
C LYS A 76 4.14 -6.77 16.71
N SER A 77 3.12 -6.96 15.88
CA SER A 77 2.87 -6.15 14.69
C SER A 77 2.65 -4.67 14.95
N GLU A 78 3.38 -3.84 14.22
CA GLU A 78 3.04 -2.44 13.91
C GLU A 78 2.91 -2.35 12.38
N ILE A 79 1.96 -3.08 11.81
CA ILE A 79 1.69 -2.95 10.38
C ILE A 79 0.72 -1.79 10.25
N LEU A 80 1.26 -0.63 9.89
CA LEU A 80 0.48 0.53 9.46
C LEU A 80 -0.31 0.12 8.22
N HIS A 81 -1.63 0.13 8.33
CA HIS A 81 -2.54 -0.19 7.25
C HIS A 81 -3.35 1.04 6.87
N THR A 82 -3.25 1.39 5.61
CA THR A 82 -4.10 2.38 4.97
C THR A 82 -5.29 1.67 4.35
N ASP A 83 -6.50 2.09 4.73
CA ASP A 83 -7.72 1.71 4.00
C ASP A 83 -7.50 2.12 2.55
N CYS A 84 -7.49 1.12 1.66
CA CYS A 84 -7.14 1.23 0.26
C CYS A 84 -7.67 2.52 -0.38
N LEU A 85 -6.75 3.33 -0.91
CA LEU A 85 -7.03 4.45 -1.81
C LEU A 85 -8.29 4.24 -2.65
N GLU A 86 -9.35 5.00 -2.35
CA GLU A 86 -10.53 5.00 -3.19
C GLU A 86 -10.19 5.61 -4.55
N ARG A 87 -10.84 5.12 -5.62
CA ARG A 87 -10.72 5.73 -6.94
C ARG A 87 -11.20 7.18 -6.86
N THR A 88 -10.24 8.09 -6.92
CA THR A 88 -10.54 9.52 -6.95
C THR A 88 -11.14 9.85 -8.32
N GLN A 89 -12.29 10.54 -8.33
CA GLN A 89 -12.97 10.91 -9.59
C GLN A 89 -12.32 12.13 -10.25
N ASN A 90 -11.64 12.95 -9.44
CA ASN A 90 -10.89 14.13 -9.83
C ASN A 90 -9.38 13.88 -9.70
N HIS A 91 -8.65 13.95 -10.83
CA HIS A 91 -7.20 13.75 -10.89
C HIS A 91 -6.38 15.01 -10.62
N PHE A 92 -7.03 16.17 -10.50
CA PHE A 92 -6.36 17.45 -10.32
C PHE A 92 -6.13 17.75 -8.85
N ASP A 93 -7.18 17.66 -8.02
CA ASP A 93 -7.14 18.17 -6.65
C ASP A 93 -7.29 17.10 -5.57
N ASP A 94 -7.73 15.90 -5.94
CA ASP A 94 -8.11 14.85 -4.99
C ASP A 94 -7.43 13.51 -5.30
N CYS A 95 -6.43 13.47 -6.20
CA CYS A 95 -5.75 12.23 -6.52
C CYS A 95 -4.42 12.10 -5.78
N TYR A 96 -4.38 11.21 -4.80
CA TYR A 96 -3.16 10.88 -4.05
C TYR A 96 -1.96 10.61 -4.97
N PHE A 97 -2.15 9.78 -5.99
CA PHE A 97 -1.08 9.46 -6.94
C PHE A 97 -0.60 10.69 -7.72
N CYS A 98 -1.45 11.67 -7.99
CA CYS A 98 -1.03 12.90 -8.68
C CYS A 98 -0.34 13.88 -7.75
N LEU A 99 -0.81 14.00 -6.50
CA LEU A 99 -0.35 15.00 -5.54
C LEU A 99 1.01 14.68 -4.94
N VAL A 100 1.40 13.40 -4.88
CA VAL A 100 2.70 13.00 -4.33
C VAL A 100 3.85 13.30 -5.32
N ASN A 101 4.70 14.27 -5.02
CA ASN A 101 5.84 14.65 -5.89
C ASN A 101 7.01 13.64 -5.88
N ILE A 102 7.01 12.65 -6.77
CA ILE A 102 8.06 11.60 -6.85
C ILE A 102 9.41 12.01 -7.45
N THR A 103 9.60 13.27 -7.78
CA THR A 103 10.84 13.74 -8.42
C THR A 103 12.01 13.65 -7.44
N GLY A 104 13.11 13.01 -7.85
CA GLY A 104 14.34 12.95 -7.07
C GLY A 104 14.30 12.02 -5.84
N ILE A 105 13.33 11.11 -5.73
CA ILE A 105 13.33 10.10 -4.66
C ILE A 105 14.61 9.26 -4.75
N ASN A 106 15.27 9.12 -3.61
CA ASN A 106 16.36 8.18 -3.38
C ASN A 106 16.21 7.55 -1.98
N ARG A 107 17.13 6.64 -1.65
CA ARG A 107 17.11 5.90 -0.38
C ARG A 107 17.18 6.81 0.86
N ASN A 108 17.79 7.98 0.75
CA ASN A 108 18.08 8.88 1.87
C ASN A 108 16.99 9.92 2.13
N ASN A 109 16.17 10.24 1.13
CA ASN A 109 15.12 11.25 1.23
C ASN A 109 13.69 10.69 1.19
N ARG A 110 13.51 9.39 0.91
CA ARG A 110 12.19 8.75 0.84
C ARG A 110 11.38 8.95 2.13
N SER A 111 11.98 8.73 3.30
CA SER A 111 11.30 8.87 4.59
C SER A 111 10.98 10.33 4.96
N LYS A 112 11.59 11.30 4.27
CA LYS A 112 11.35 12.73 4.46
C LYS A 112 10.21 13.26 3.58
N ARG A 113 9.57 12.39 2.80
CA ARG A 113 8.44 12.77 1.94
C ARG A 113 7.22 13.08 2.79
N SER A 114 6.64 14.25 2.54
CA SER A 114 5.28 14.55 2.95
C SER A 114 4.30 13.84 2.01
N TYR A 115 3.30 13.21 2.60
CA TYR A 115 2.17 12.60 1.90
C TYR A 115 0.91 13.42 2.22
N PRO A 116 0.04 13.68 1.24
CA PRO A 116 -1.15 14.49 1.47
C PRO A 116 -2.14 13.72 2.34
N ASP A 117 -2.74 14.42 3.29
CA ASP A 117 -3.90 13.93 4.04
C ASP A 117 -5.14 14.23 3.19
N LEU A 118 -5.73 13.20 2.58
CA LEU A 118 -6.85 13.34 1.66
C LEU A 118 -8.04 12.55 2.18
N VAL A 119 -9.25 13.07 2.00
CA VAL A 119 -10.47 12.34 2.33
C VAL A 119 -10.60 11.07 1.48
N SER A 120 -10.13 11.13 0.23
CA SER A 120 -10.08 9.98 -0.69
C SER A 120 -8.99 8.94 -0.35
N ALA A 121 -8.11 9.25 0.61
CA ALA A 121 -7.00 8.41 1.04
C ALA A 121 -6.89 8.49 2.57
N ARG A 122 -7.70 7.69 3.28
CA ARG A 122 -7.67 7.69 4.75
C ARG A 122 -6.32 7.15 5.20
N LEU A 123 -5.51 8.00 5.83
CA LEU A 123 -4.15 7.67 6.27
C LEU A 123 -4.07 6.35 7.05
N PRO A 124 -2.90 5.68 7.03
CA PRO A 124 -2.76 4.43 7.73
C PRO A 124 -3.06 4.60 9.21
N VAL A 125 -4.05 3.84 9.70
CA VAL A 125 -4.35 3.79 11.12
C VAL A 125 -3.28 2.89 11.74
N PRO A 126 -2.44 3.40 12.67
CA PRO A 126 -1.61 2.53 13.49
C PRO A 126 -2.51 1.52 14.17
N HIS A 127 -2.21 0.23 14.05
CA HIS A 127 -2.93 -0.78 14.82
C HIS A 127 -2.84 -0.39 16.30
N SER A 128 -3.97 0.07 16.88
CA SER A 128 -4.06 0.36 18.31
C SER A 128 -4.18 -0.94 19.09
N GLU A 129 -4.23 -0.87 20.42
CA GLU A 129 -4.11 -1.94 21.44
C GLU A 129 -4.95 -3.23 21.27
N GLU A 130 -5.71 -3.37 20.18
CA GLU A 130 -6.39 -4.60 19.81
C GLU A 130 -5.41 -5.77 19.69
N PRO A 131 -5.82 -6.96 20.16
CA PRO A 131 -4.96 -8.12 20.15
C PRO A 131 -4.68 -8.54 18.70
N ILE A 132 -3.39 -8.52 18.37
CA ILE A 132 -2.85 -9.06 17.12
C ILE A 132 -3.51 -10.42 16.81
N PRO A 133 -4.09 -10.60 15.60
CA PRO A 133 -4.73 -11.84 15.23
C PRO A 133 -3.77 -13.03 15.38
N LYS A 134 -4.21 -14.07 16.09
CA LYS A 134 -3.46 -15.33 16.18
C LYS A 134 -3.95 -16.26 15.08
N PHE A 135 -3.00 -16.89 14.39
CA PHE A 135 -3.30 -17.92 13.40
C PHE A 135 -2.31 -19.08 13.54
N HIS A 136 -2.75 -20.29 13.20
CA HIS A 136 -1.91 -21.50 13.22
C HIS A 136 -1.34 -21.82 11.83
N GLN A 137 -2.10 -21.55 10.77
CA GLN A 137 -1.71 -21.75 9.38
C GLN A 137 -2.33 -20.66 8.50
N LEU A 138 -1.63 -20.24 7.45
CA LEU A 138 -2.18 -19.32 6.46
C LEU A 138 -3.26 -20.03 5.62
N PRO A 139 -4.41 -19.38 5.36
CA PRO A 139 -5.47 -19.97 4.54
C PRO A 139 -4.98 -20.23 3.11
N GLU A 140 -5.63 -21.17 2.44
CA GLU A 140 -5.54 -21.28 0.98
C GLU A 140 -6.51 -20.29 0.35
N LEU A 141 -6.10 -19.69 -0.76
CA LEU A 141 -6.88 -18.72 -1.55
C LEU A 141 -7.19 -19.30 -2.91
#